data_AF-S7QI22-F1
#
_entry.id   AF-S7QI22-F1
#
_cell.length_a   1.000
_cell.length_b   1.000
_cell.length_c   1.000
_cell.angle_alpha   90.00
_cell.angle_beta   90.00
_cell.angle_gamma   90.00
#
_symmetry.space_group_name_H-M   'P 1'
#
loop_
_entity.id
_entity.type
_entity.pdbx_description
1 polymer ?
#
loop_
_entity_poly.entity_id
_entity_poly.type
_entity_poly.pdbx_seq_one_letter_code
_entity_poly.pdbx_strand_id
1 'polypeptide(L)'
;MDDEWLVRYFHKAPRRSALPQTLTASLTAAGGYRGGTRKGLDLTFGMPSTVTSPYFASLGSSASSRAETSTVGGILLRTIRCVADGRVISGPSLLVDEILRTSDAPSIASLVKQKWNDDISAFPATSSYREVNLWLKRRSPSGPEPKPPIHTSPRIGLDLSNPETTDSFSHPRVIYVARPYRFFTNPHLLTANGRWQTLYGLYKELLLSPKHAEDERAMIQKLAKLTGLKLPTVERFLDDYKQGYESGKLKSFIGSMGKGASASSSNYLRMMGTLDKAQNV
;
A
#
# COMPACT_ATOMS: atom_id res chain seq x y z
N MET A 1 5.53 -22.50 -22.45
CA MET A 1 4.74 -22.12 -21.26
C MET A 1 5.66 -21.21 -20.47
N ASP A 2 5.68 -19.96 -20.92
CA ASP A 2 6.67 -18.99 -20.49
C ASP A 2 6.20 -18.32 -19.22
N ASP A 3 6.96 -18.53 -18.14
CA ASP A 3 6.89 -17.78 -16.89
C ASP A 3 7.33 -16.33 -17.17
N GLU A 4 6.38 -15.53 -17.65
CA GLU A 4 6.57 -14.10 -17.79
C GLU A 4 6.64 -13.47 -16.40
N TRP A 5 7.88 -13.17 -16.00
CA TRP A 5 8.22 -12.50 -14.76
C TRP A 5 7.34 -11.27 -14.55
N LEU A 6 6.41 -11.37 -13.61
CA LEU A 6 5.82 -10.22 -12.91
C LEU A 6 6.97 -9.37 -12.37
N VAL A 7 7.37 -8.34 -13.12
CA VAL A 7 8.35 -7.35 -12.68
C VAL A 7 7.75 -6.63 -11.48
N ARG A 8 8.04 -7.16 -10.29
CA ARG A 8 7.67 -6.58 -9.00
C ARG A 8 8.49 -5.30 -8.84
N TYR A 9 7.97 -4.19 -9.33
CA TYR A 9 8.54 -2.88 -9.10
C TYR A 9 8.45 -2.56 -7.61
N PHE A 10 9.58 -2.69 -6.90
CA PHE A 10 9.76 -2.09 -5.60
C PHE A 10 10.02 -0.60 -5.80
N HIS A 11 9.26 0.24 -5.13
CA HIS A 11 9.47 1.68 -5.15
C HIS A 11 10.87 1.97 -4.59
N LYS A 12 11.84 2.27 -5.48
CA LYS A 12 13.09 2.89 -5.07
C LYS A 12 12.74 4.25 -4.47
N ALA A 13 13.31 4.57 -3.31
CA ALA A 13 13.19 5.90 -2.72
C ALA A 13 13.52 6.96 -3.79
N PRO A 14 12.77 8.06 -3.88
CA PRO A 14 13.03 9.11 -4.86
C PRO A 14 14.50 9.53 -4.78
N ARG A 15 15.25 9.32 -5.86
CA ARG A 15 16.57 9.93 -6.01
C ARG A 15 16.34 11.33 -6.59
N ARG A 16 17.13 12.30 -6.14
CA ARG A 16 17.11 13.70 -6.61
C ARG A 16 17.02 13.71 -8.15
N SER A 17 16.06 14.44 -8.73
CA SER A 17 16.14 14.80 -10.14
C SER A 17 17.31 15.78 -10.31
N ALA A 18 18.07 15.62 -11.39
CA ALA A 18 19.24 16.45 -11.71
C ALA A 18 18.83 17.82 -12.30
N LEU A 19 17.92 18.53 -11.62
CA LEU A 19 17.58 19.91 -11.99
C LEU A 19 18.51 20.90 -11.25
N PRO A 20 18.81 22.07 -11.87
CA PRO A 20 19.77 23.02 -11.30
C PRO A 20 19.29 23.55 -9.95
N GLN A 21 20.23 23.60 -9.00
CA GLN A 21 20.01 24.08 -7.63
C GLN A 21 19.61 25.56 -7.62
N THR A 22 18.32 25.85 -7.51
CA THR A 22 17.85 27.14 -7.02
C THR A 22 17.79 27.10 -5.49
N LEU A 23 18.54 28.01 -4.87
CA LEU A 23 18.89 28.09 -3.44
C LEU A 23 17.72 28.39 -2.48
N THR A 24 16.48 28.14 -2.86
CA THR A 24 15.28 28.38 -2.03
C THR A 24 14.33 27.20 -1.96
N ALA A 25 14.66 26.07 -2.59
CA ALA A 25 13.89 24.84 -2.44
C ALA A 25 14.15 24.23 -1.06
N SER A 26 13.14 24.33 -0.18
CA SER A 26 13.03 23.62 1.09
C SER A 26 13.67 22.23 1.00
N LEU A 27 14.74 22.06 1.77
CA LEU A 27 15.31 20.75 2.09
C LEU A 27 14.18 19.87 2.63
N THR A 28 13.59 19.01 1.79
CA THR A 28 13.66 17.52 1.87
C THR A 28 12.37 16.74 1.52
N ALA A 29 12.44 15.97 0.44
CA ALA A 29 11.50 14.89 0.11
C ALA A 29 12.23 13.53 0.01
N ALA A 30 12.44 12.88 1.17
CA ALA A 30 12.94 11.50 1.35
C ALA A 30 14.46 11.28 1.56
N GLY A 31 14.98 11.67 2.73
CA GLY A 31 16.29 11.22 3.24
C GLY A 31 16.24 10.86 4.72
N GLY A 32 16.58 9.60 5.06
CA GLY A 32 16.91 9.14 6.42
C GLY A 32 15.77 8.81 7.39
N TYR A 33 16.06 7.96 8.39
CA TYR A 33 15.20 7.78 9.57
C TYR A 33 15.25 9.06 10.42
N ARG A 34 14.30 9.97 10.18
CA ARG A 34 14.19 11.30 10.81
C ARG A 34 13.50 11.26 12.18
N GLY A 35 13.74 10.21 12.96
CA GLY A 35 12.92 9.96 14.16
C GLY A 35 11.50 9.51 13.84
N GLY A 36 11.28 8.92 12.66
CA GLY A 36 10.00 8.42 12.17
C GLY A 36 9.05 9.49 11.64
N THR A 37 8.02 9.07 10.90
CA THR A 37 6.92 9.95 10.46
C THR A 37 5.58 9.27 10.71
N ARG A 38 4.49 10.03 10.80
CA ARG A 38 3.12 9.50 10.91
C ARG A 38 2.60 8.91 9.59
N LYS A 39 3.44 8.19 8.83
CA LYS A 39 3.11 7.65 7.50
C LYS A 39 2.87 6.14 7.48
N GLY A 40 2.84 5.50 8.65
CA GLY A 40 2.66 4.07 8.87
C GLY A 40 3.88 3.47 9.57
N LEU A 41 3.95 2.14 9.62
CA LEU A 41 5.08 1.40 10.18
C LEU A 41 5.77 0.59 9.07
N ASP A 42 7.04 0.86 8.83
CA ASP A 42 7.86 0.13 7.89
C ASP A 42 8.50 -1.09 8.56
N LEU A 43 8.31 -2.26 7.96
CA LEU A 43 9.04 -3.49 8.27
C LEU A 43 9.96 -3.81 7.11
N THR A 44 11.27 -3.87 7.35
CA THR A 44 12.26 -4.23 6.34
C THR A 44 12.76 -5.64 6.60
N PHE A 45 12.85 -6.43 5.54
CA PHE A 45 13.35 -7.81 5.55
C PHE A 45 14.62 -7.90 4.72
N GLY A 46 15.52 -8.77 5.16
CA GLY A 46 16.85 -8.93 4.56
C GLY A 46 17.85 -7.93 5.13
N MET A 47 19.07 -8.40 5.35
CA MET A 47 20.20 -7.52 5.62
C MET A 47 20.84 -7.14 4.28
N PRO A 48 20.95 -5.85 3.95
CA PRO A 48 22.02 -5.43 3.05
C PRO A 48 23.34 -5.86 3.70
N SER A 49 24.18 -6.62 2.99
CA SER A 49 25.56 -6.91 3.43
C SER A 49 26.40 -5.62 3.63
N THR A 50 25.88 -4.48 3.18
CA THR A 50 26.44 -3.14 3.36
C THR A 50 25.33 -2.15 3.74
N VAL A 51 25.43 -1.59 4.95
CA VAL A 51 24.59 -0.48 5.40
C VAL A 51 25.02 0.78 4.63
N THR A 52 24.28 1.15 3.58
CA THR A 52 24.57 2.34 2.75
C THR A 52 23.90 3.63 3.28
N SER A 53 23.06 3.51 4.30
CA SER A 53 22.42 4.66 4.93
C SER A 53 23.42 5.42 5.80
N PRO A 54 23.58 6.74 5.65
CA PRO A 54 24.48 7.54 6.47
C PRO A 54 24.00 7.69 7.94
N TYR A 55 22.81 7.16 8.26
CA TYR A 55 22.17 7.28 9.58
C TYR A 55 22.39 6.06 10.48
N PHE A 56 23.00 4.99 9.96
CA PHE A 56 23.29 3.79 10.71
C PHE A 56 24.80 3.52 10.63
N ALA A 57 25.40 3.12 11.75
CA ALA A 57 26.81 2.76 11.77
C ALA A 57 27.02 1.52 10.88
N SER A 58 27.96 1.62 9.94
CA SER A 58 28.41 0.47 9.16
C SER A 58 29.11 -0.51 10.11
N LEU A 59 28.38 -1.53 10.56
CA LEU A 59 29.01 -2.69 11.19
C LEU A 59 29.86 -3.39 10.12
N GLY A 60 31.19 -3.28 10.25
CA GLY A 60 32.14 -3.89 9.33
C GLY A 60 31.80 -5.35 9.11
N SER A 61 31.38 -5.70 7.91
CA SER A 61 30.98 -7.06 7.59
C SER A 61 32.22 -7.87 7.25
N SER A 62 32.60 -8.78 8.15
CA SER A 62 33.51 -9.88 7.85
C SER A 62 32.86 -10.74 6.76
N ALA A 63 33.51 -10.82 5.60
CA ALA A 63 33.03 -11.57 4.45
C ALA A 63 32.90 -13.06 4.78
N SER A 64 31.67 -13.52 5.01
CA SER A 64 31.34 -14.95 5.00
C SER A 64 30.74 -15.30 3.65
N SER A 65 31.44 -16.18 2.94
CA SER A 65 31.18 -16.65 1.57
C SER A 65 30.03 -17.66 1.48
N ARG A 66 28.86 -17.36 2.05
CA ARG A 66 27.64 -18.09 1.68
C ARG A 66 26.92 -17.32 0.58
N ALA A 67 26.52 -18.04 -0.46
CA ALA A 67 25.58 -17.57 -1.47
C ALA A 67 24.24 -17.26 -0.79
N GLU A 68 24.20 -16.14 -0.07
CA GLU A 68 23.01 -15.67 0.61
C GLU A 68 22.06 -15.16 -0.46
N THR A 69 20.93 -15.85 -0.60
CA THR A 69 19.80 -15.36 -1.36
C THR A 69 19.51 -13.94 -0.90
N SER A 70 19.80 -12.95 -1.74
CA SER A 70 19.71 -11.51 -1.46
C SER A 70 18.25 -11.06 -1.41
N THR A 71 17.42 -11.71 -0.59
CA THR A 71 16.01 -11.39 -0.44
C THR A 71 15.91 -10.18 0.47
N VAL A 72 15.95 -9.02 -0.17
CA VAL A 72 15.60 -7.74 0.43
C VAL A 72 14.14 -7.45 0.14
N GLY A 73 13.42 -6.92 1.12
CA GLY A 73 12.01 -6.60 0.96
C GLY A 73 11.54 -5.69 2.08
N GLY A 74 10.29 -5.25 1.95
CA GLY A 74 9.67 -4.48 3.01
C GLY A 74 8.15 -4.44 2.88
N ILE A 75 7.49 -4.22 4.01
CA ILE A 75 6.05 -4.06 4.10
C ILE A 75 5.78 -2.79 4.89
N LEU A 76 4.95 -1.92 4.33
CA LEU A 76 4.44 -0.74 5.01
C LEU A 76 3.05 -1.02 5.57
N LEU A 77 2.97 -1.14 6.89
CA LEU A 77 1.73 -1.34 7.62
C LEU A 77 0.99 -0.01 7.79
N ARG A 78 -0.32 -0.01 7.47
CA ARG A 78 -1.18 1.20 7.54
C ARG A 78 -2.48 1.01 8.31
N THR A 79 -2.75 -0.22 8.74
CA THR A 79 -3.96 -0.57 9.47
C THR A 79 -3.55 -1.56 10.55
N ILE A 80 -4.07 -1.37 11.76
CA ILE A 80 -3.92 -2.30 12.88
C ILE A 80 -5.30 -2.67 13.39
N ARG A 81 -5.44 -3.90 13.90
CA ARG A 81 -6.65 -4.36 14.58
C ARG A 81 -6.28 -4.73 16.00
N CYS A 82 -6.98 -4.15 16.97
CA CYS A 82 -6.86 -4.57 18.36
C CYS A 82 -7.56 -5.93 18.52
N VAL A 83 -6.87 -6.89 19.15
CA VAL A 83 -7.37 -8.26 19.29
C VAL A 83 -8.46 -8.36 20.36
N ALA A 84 -8.36 -7.56 21.42
CA ALA A 84 -9.26 -7.63 22.56
C ALA A 84 -10.70 -7.19 22.23
N ASP A 85 -10.86 -6.12 21.47
CA ASP A 85 -12.16 -5.50 21.13
C ASP A 85 -12.50 -5.61 19.64
N GLY A 86 -11.60 -6.16 18.81
CA GLY A 86 -11.78 -6.24 17.36
C GLY A 86 -11.70 -4.90 16.63
N ARG A 87 -11.43 -3.78 17.31
CA ARG A 87 -11.43 -2.43 16.74
C ARG A 87 -10.35 -2.31 15.66
N VAL A 88 -10.75 -1.84 14.49
CA VAL A 88 -9.85 -1.61 13.35
C VAL A 88 -9.51 -0.13 13.25
N ILE A 89 -8.21 0.16 13.26
CA ILE A 89 -7.68 1.51 13.14
C ILE A 89 -7.03 1.61 11.76
N SER A 90 -7.71 2.30 10.85
CA SER A 90 -7.34 2.37 9.44
C SER A 90 -6.83 3.75 9.08
N GLY A 91 -5.53 3.86 8.87
CA GLY A 91 -4.88 5.09 8.45
C GLY A 91 -3.42 5.12 8.89
N PRO A 92 -2.48 5.58 8.05
CA PRO A 92 -1.06 5.57 8.40
C PRO A 92 -0.75 6.33 9.69
N SER A 93 -1.30 7.55 9.85
CA SER A 93 -1.08 8.35 11.06
C SER A 93 -1.75 7.72 12.27
N LEU A 94 -2.99 7.25 12.11
CA LEU A 94 -3.78 6.66 13.19
C LEU A 94 -3.15 5.36 13.72
N LEU A 95 -2.55 4.56 12.83
CA LEU A 95 -1.75 3.39 13.24
C LEU A 95 -0.58 3.81 14.13
N VAL A 96 0.15 4.87 13.74
CA VAL A 96 1.29 5.36 14.53
C VAL A 96 0.81 5.92 15.86
N ASP A 97 -0.28 6.70 15.87
CA ASP A 97 -0.85 7.26 17.09
C ASP A 97 -1.34 6.16 18.04
N GLU A 98 -1.89 5.06 17.53
CA GLU A 98 -2.26 3.91 18.36
C GLU A 98 -1.05 3.20 18.97
N ILE A 99 0.04 3.04 18.21
CA ILE A 99 1.29 2.46 18.73
C ILE A 99 1.84 3.34 19.86
N LEU A 100 1.88 4.66 19.66
CA LEU A 100 2.33 5.61 20.67
C LEU A 100 1.45 5.58 21.92
N ARG A 101 0.13 5.61 21.74
CA ARG A 101 -0.85 5.52 22.83
C ARG A 101 -0.72 4.24 23.64
N THR A 102 -0.56 3.09 22.97
CA THR A 102 -0.45 1.78 23.63
C THR A 102 0.90 1.59 24.32
N SER A 103 1.93 2.31 23.86
CA SER A 103 3.29 2.26 24.43
C SER A 103 3.54 3.35 25.47
N ASP A 104 2.53 4.16 25.79
CA ASP A 104 2.65 5.36 26.64
C ASP A 104 3.85 6.24 26.26
N ALA A 105 4.00 6.48 24.95
CA ALA A 105 5.10 7.25 24.39
C ALA A 105 4.59 8.57 23.79
N PRO A 106 5.06 9.75 24.24
CA PRO A 106 4.59 11.05 23.74
C PRO A 106 5.03 11.36 22.30
N SER A 107 6.05 10.65 21.79
CA SER A 107 6.56 10.81 20.43
C SER A 107 7.26 9.55 19.93
N ILE A 108 7.44 9.44 18.61
CA ILE A 108 8.19 8.34 18.00
C ILE A 108 9.65 8.32 18.50
N ALA A 109 10.25 9.48 18.73
CA ALA A 109 11.59 9.59 19.27
C ALA A 109 11.68 9.04 20.70
N SER A 110 10.69 9.34 21.56
CA SER A 110 10.60 8.78 22.92
C SER A 110 10.35 7.27 22.87
N LEU A 111 9.46 6.79 22.00
CA LEU A 111 9.22 5.35 21.82
C LEU A 111 10.52 4.60 21.51
N VAL A 112 11.29 5.06 20.52
CA VAL A 112 12.52 4.36 20.12
C VAL A 112 13.62 4.49 21.18
N LYS A 113 13.92 5.70 21.64
CA LYS A 113 15.06 5.93 22.53
C LYS A 113 14.81 5.46 23.95
N GLN A 114 13.61 5.72 24.49
CA GLN A 114 13.31 5.50 25.90
C GLN A 114 12.60 4.17 26.14
N LYS A 115 11.58 3.84 25.32
CA LYS A 115 10.80 2.60 25.53
C LYS A 115 11.46 1.38 24.90
N TRP A 116 12.11 1.53 23.74
CA TRP A 116 12.78 0.43 23.02
C TRP A 116 14.30 0.41 23.17
N ASN A 117 14.90 1.40 23.85
CA ASN A 117 16.35 1.49 24.04
C ASN A 117 17.15 1.37 22.73
N ASP A 118 16.71 2.11 21.71
CA ASP A 118 17.25 2.12 20.34
C ASP A 118 17.19 0.79 19.57
N ASP A 119 16.59 -0.26 20.15
CA ASP A 119 16.40 -1.55 19.51
C ASP A 119 15.08 -1.60 18.71
N ILE A 120 15.21 -1.34 17.40
CA ILE A 120 14.11 -1.38 16.43
C ILE A 120 13.93 -2.76 15.77
N SER A 121 14.55 -3.81 16.32
CA SER A 121 14.37 -5.16 15.78
C SER A 121 12.90 -5.58 15.89
N ALA A 122 12.35 -6.05 14.78
CA ALA A 122 11.00 -6.61 14.68
C ALA A 122 10.93 -8.06 15.21
N PHE A 123 12.01 -8.56 15.80
CA PHE A 123 12.07 -9.85 16.48
C PHE A 123 12.21 -9.64 18.00
N PRO A 124 11.88 -10.65 18.82
CA PRO A 124 12.04 -10.56 20.27
C PRO A 124 13.46 -10.15 20.64
N ALA A 125 13.58 -9.23 21.60
CA ALA A 125 14.88 -8.80 22.11
C ALA A 125 15.60 -9.99 22.76
N THR A 126 16.88 -10.19 22.42
CA THR A 126 17.68 -11.32 22.92
C THR A 126 18.51 -10.98 24.15
N SER A 127 18.73 -9.69 24.45
CA SER A 127 19.66 -9.29 25.53
C SER A 127 19.45 -7.88 26.11
N SER A 128 18.76 -6.97 25.42
CA SER A 128 18.49 -5.61 25.91
C SER A 128 17.09 -5.52 26.52
N TYR A 129 16.98 -4.89 27.70
CA TYR A 129 15.69 -4.55 28.29
C TYR A 129 14.96 -3.54 27.40
N ARG A 130 13.70 -3.86 27.04
CA ARG A 130 12.75 -2.93 26.45
C ARG A 130 11.55 -2.80 27.38
N GLU A 131 11.16 -1.59 27.73
CA GLU A 131 9.98 -1.33 28.56
C GLU A 131 8.69 -1.74 27.84
N VAL A 132 8.65 -1.52 26.52
CA VAL A 132 7.55 -1.92 25.64
C VAL A 132 8.10 -2.76 24.49
N ASN A 133 7.34 -3.78 24.08
CA ASN A 133 7.77 -4.71 23.04
C ASN A 133 6.81 -4.70 21.84
N LEU A 134 7.36 -4.63 20.63
CA LEU A 134 6.65 -4.80 19.36
C LEU A 134 7.46 -5.75 18.48
N TRP A 135 6.90 -6.90 18.14
CA TRP A 135 7.60 -7.92 17.36
C TRP A 135 6.65 -8.73 16.49
N LEU A 136 7.22 -9.35 15.47
CA LEU A 136 6.54 -10.30 14.61
C LEU A 136 6.41 -11.63 15.35
N LYS A 137 5.16 -12.02 15.61
CA LYS A 137 4.84 -13.35 16.12
C LYS A 137 4.36 -14.22 14.95
N ARG A 138 5.12 -15.28 14.64
CA ARG A 138 4.65 -16.30 13.71
C ARG A 138 3.37 -16.90 14.28
N ARG A 139 2.28 -16.85 13.52
CA ARG A 139 1.06 -17.55 13.87
C ARG A 139 1.32 -19.05 13.69
N SER A 140 1.08 -19.85 14.74
CA SER A 140 1.11 -21.31 14.60
C SER A 140 0.19 -21.71 13.44
N PRO A 141 0.54 -22.76 12.67
CA PRO A 141 -0.39 -23.31 11.69
C PRO A 141 -1.71 -23.61 12.41
N SER A 142 -2.77 -22.93 12.03
CA SER A 142 -4.11 -23.14 12.58
C SER A 142 -4.67 -24.43 11.97
N GLY A 143 -4.15 -25.59 12.38
CA GLY A 143 -4.58 -26.90 11.88
C GLY A 143 -4.72 -26.97 10.34
N PRO A 144 -5.69 -27.72 9.80
CA PRO A 144 -5.99 -27.79 8.38
C PRO A 144 -6.77 -26.57 7.85
N GLU A 145 -7.00 -25.52 8.65
CA GLU A 145 -7.78 -24.38 8.17
C GLU A 145 -7.09 -23.67 7.00
N PRO A 146 -7.83 -23.35 5.93
CA PRO A 146 -7.26 -22.62 4.81
C PRO A 146 -6.77 -21.25 5.26
N LYS A 147 -5.61 -20.84 4.72
CA LYS A 147 -5.10 -19.48 4.92
C LYS A 147 -6.15 -18.48 4.41
N PRO A 148 -6.33 -17.34 5.10
CA PRO A 148 -7.26 -16.33 4.62
C PRO A 148 -6.83 -15.83 3.23
N PRO A 149 -7.78 -15.59 2.31
CA PRO A 149 -7.46 -15.03 1.00
C PRO A 149 -6.80 -13.66 1.14
N ILE A 150 -5.81 -13.39 0.30
CA ILE A 150 -5.18 -12.07 0.21
C ILE A 150 -5.79 -11.35 -0.98
N HIS A 151 -6.60 -10.35 -0.70
CA HIS A 151 -7.16 -9.46 -1.69
C HIS A 151 -6.21 -8.32 -1.98
N THR A 152 -6.34 -7.74 -3.17
CA THR A 152 -5.51 -6.61 -3.59
C THR A 152 -6.33 -5.44 -4.12
N SER A 153 -5.78 -4.23 -4.01
CA SER A 153 -6.35 -3.05 -4.67
C SER A 153 -5.30 -1.98 -4.97
N PRO A 154 -5.62 -1.00 -5.83
CA PRO A 154 -4.73 0.13 -6.08
C PRO A 154 -4.48 1.00 -4.85
N ARG A 155 -3.37 1.72 -4.86
CA ARG A 155 -3.01 2.62 -3.75
C ARG A 155 -4.02 3.77 -3.60
N ILE A 156 -4.27 4.13 -2.35
CA ILE A 156 -5.06 5.33 -2.01
C ILE A 156 -4.18 6.56 -2.21
N GLY A 157 -4.78 7.65 -2.71
CA GLY A 157 -4.13 8.96 -2.83
C GLY A 157 -3.20 9.10 -4.04
N LEU A 158 -3.30 8.20 -5.03
CA LEU A 158 -2.69 8.40 -6.33
C LEU A 158 -3.73 8.97 -7.29
N ASP A 159 -3.37 10.03 -7.99
CA ASP A 159 -4.08 10.56 -9.14
C ASP A 159 -3.10 10.87 -10.27
N LEU A 160 -3.65 11.31 -11.40
CA LEU A 160 -2.90 11.69 -12.59
C LEU A 160 -2.79 13.22 -12.73
N SER A 161 -2.94 13.95 -11.62
CA SER A 161 -2.99 15.42 -11.64
C SER A 161 -1.63 16.09 -11.75
N ASN A 162 -0.55 15.31 -11.66
CA ASN A 162 0.80 15.84 -11.79
C ASN A 162 1.02 16.43 -13.20
N PRO A 163 1.55 17.67 -13.31
CA PRO A 163 1.70 18.36 -14.60
C PRO A 163 2.55 17.62 -15.64
N GLU A 164 3.47 16.76 -15.22
CA GLU A 164 4.32 15.96 -16.12
C GLU A 164 3.58 14.74 -16.70
N THR A 165 2.39 14.41 -16.18
CA THR A 165 1.61 13.29 -16.68
C THR A 165 1.08 13.61 -18.07
N THR A 166 1.41 12.78 -19.05
CA THR A 166 0.92 12.92 -20.42
C THR A 166 -0.25 11.98 -20.68
N ASP A 167 -1.04 12.29 -21.71
CA ASP A 167 -2.17 11.49 -22.22
C ASP A 167 -1.70 10.25 -22.99
N SER A 168 -0.69 9.58 -22.46
CA SER A 168 -0.14 8.34 -23.01
C SER A 168 -0.41 7.20 -22.04
N PHE A 169 -0.99 6.12 -22.52
CA PHE A 169 -1.20 4.90 -21.73
C PHE A 169 0.11 4.19 -21.34
N SER A 170 1.22 4.47 -22.04
CA SER A 170 2.55 4.01 -21.66
C SER A 170 3.22 4.89 -20.60
N HIS A 171 2.62 6.03 -20.23
CA HIS A 171 3.20 6.92 -19.24
C HIS A 171 3.27 6.23 -17.86
N PRO A 172 4.41 6.24 -17.14
CA PRO A 172 4.58 5.46 -15.91
C PRO A 172 3.52 5.73 -14.84
N ARG A 173 3.07 6.98 -14.67
CA ARG A 173 2.01 7.33 -13.71
C ARG A 173 0.65 6.72 -14.08
N VAL A 174 0.35 6.69 -15.38
CA VAL A 174 -0.90 6.12 -15.94
C VAL A 174 -0.92 4.61 -15.73
N ILE A 175 0.22 3.94 -15.94
CA ILE A 175 0.37 2.52 -15.61
C ILE A 175 0.26 2.29 -14.09
N TYR A 176 0.93 3.12 -13.29
CA TYR A 176 1.11 2.86 -11.86
C TYR A 176 -0.15 3.09 -11.03
N VAL A 177 -1.05 3.99 -11.43
CA VAL A 177 -2.23 4.36 -10.64
C VAL A 177 -3.19 3.20 -10.41
N ALA A 178 -3.30 2.26 -11.35
CA ALA A 178 -4.17 1.08 -11.27
C ALA A 178 -3.49 -0.16 -10.67
N ARG A 179 -2.18 -0.11 -10.37
CA ARG A 179 -1.44 -1.29 -9.91
C ARG A 179 -1.85 -1.74 -8.49
N PRO A 180 -2.01 -3.06 -8.25
CA PRO A 180 -2.56 -3.62 -7.01
C PRO A 180 -1.53 -3.68 -5.87
N TYR A 181 -1.11 -2.53 -5.33
CA TYR A 181 -0.08 -2.46 -4.27
C TYR A 181 -0.62 -2.45 -2.83
N ARG A 182 -1.94 -2.53 -2.62
CA ARG A 182 -2.52 -2.75 -1.29
C ARG A 182 -2.89 -4.21 -1.15
N PHE A 183 -2.56 -4.81 -0.01
CA PHE A 183 -2.83 -6.20 0.31
C PHE A 183 -3.60 -6.27 1.64
N PHE A 184 -4.68 -7.04 1.69
CA PHE A 184 -5.54 -7.15 2.88
C PHE A 184 -6.37 -8.43 2.84
N THR A 185 -6.80 -8.91 4.01
CA THR A 185 -7.57 -10.16 4.14
C THR A 185 -9.04 -9.96 4.46
N ASN A 186 -9.43 -8.77 4.95
CA ASN A 186 -10.79 -8.47 5.40
C ASN A 186 -11.27 -7.13 4.80
N PRO A 187 -11.70 -7.10 3.53
CA PRO A 187 -12.01 -5.85 2.85
C PRO A 187 -13.19 -5.09 3.49
N HIS A 188 -14.19 -5.80 4.00
CA HIS A 188 -15.37 -5.23 4.68
C HIS A 188 -15.03 -4.41 5.93
N LEU A 189 -13.84 -4.59 6.51
CA LEU A 189 -13.37 -3.81 7.66
C LEU A 189 -12.71 -2.49 7.25
N LEU A 190 -12.41 -2.28 5.96
CA LEU A 190 -11.70 -1.10 5.45
C LEU A 190 -12.68 0.02 5.06
N THR A 191 -13.42 0.51 6.06
CA THR A 191 -14.54 1.42 5.87
C THR A 191 -14.16 2.90 5.87
N ALA A 192 -12.99 3.28 6.37
CA ALA A 192 -12.62 4.69 6.53
C ALA A 192 -12.13 5.34 5.23
N ASN A 193 -11.25 4.66 4.49
CA ASN A 193 -10.59 5.23 3.31
C ASN A 193 -10.44 4.19 2.21
N GLY A 194 -10.53 4.66 0.97
CA GLY A 194 -10.19 3.88 -0.20
C GLY A 194 -11.22 2.84 -0.62
N ARG A 195 -12.50 3.05 -0.28
CA ARG A 195 -13.57 2.07 -0.55
C ARG A 195 -13.72 1.76 -2.04
N TRP A 196 -13.61 2.76 -2.91
CA TRP A 196 -13.72 2.58 -4.35
C TRP A 196 -12.47 1.92 -4.96
N GLN A 197 -11.27 2.17 -4.43
CA GLN A 197 -10.07 1.40 -4.79
C GLN A 197 -10.25 -0.07 -4.41
N THR A 198 -10.72 -0.33 -3.19
CA THR A 198 -10.98 -1.70 -2.69
C THR A 198 -12.02 -2.40 -3.56
N LEU A 199 -13.14 -1.74 -3.89
CA LEU A 199 -14.15 -2.30 -4.78
C LEU A 199 -13.60 -2.60 -6.17
N TYR A 200 -12.86 -1.67 -6.79
CA TYR A 200 -12.23 -1.90 -8.09
C TYR A 200 -11.27 -3.10 -8.05
N GLY A 201 -10.39 -3.20 -7.05
CA GLY A 201 -9.47 -4.33 -6.92
C GLY A 201 -10.18 -5.68 -6.79
N LEU A 202 -11.24 -5.74 -5.99
CA LEU A 202 -12.06 -6.95 -5.85
C LEU A 202 -12.85 -7.27 -7.12
N TYR A 203 -13.34 -6.26 -7.83
CA TYR A 203 -14.02 -6.42 -9.11
C TYR A 203 -13.07 -7.07 -10.14
N LYS A 204 -11.83 -6.58 -10.24
CA LYS A 204 -10.81 -7.20 -11.10
C LYS A 204 -10.49 -8.64 -10.70
N GLU A 205 -10.40 -8.93 -9.41
CA GLU A 205 -10.20 -10.30 -8.91
C GLU A 205 -11.36 -11.23 -9.32
N LEU A 206 -12.61 -10.76 -9.19
CA LEU A 206 -13.80 -11.54 -9.54
C LEU A 206 -13.96 -11.74 -11.06
N LEU A 207 -13.54 -10.77 -11.88
CA LEU A 207 -13.54 -10.91 -13.35
C LEU A 207 -12.63 -12.06 -13.82
N LEU A 208 -11.57 -12.38 -13.08
CA LEU A 208 -10.69 -13.51 -13.39
C LEU A 208 -11.30 -14.86 -13.00
N SER A 209 -12.43 -14.87 -12.31
CA SER A 209 -13.16 -16.08 -11.92
C SER A 209 -14.27 -16.37 -12.94
N PRO A 210 -14.20 -17.49 -13.71
CA PRO A 210 -15.20 -17.80 -14.73
C PRO A 210 -16.64 -17.80 -14.20
N LYS A 211 -16.84 -18.33 -12.99
CA LYS A 211 -18.14 -18.38 -12.32
C LYS A 211 -18.80 -17.01 -12.12
N HIS A 212 -18.01 -15.96 -11.91
CA HIS A 212 -18.54 -14.63 -11.62
C HIS A 212 -18.52 -13.71 -12.86
N ALA A 213 -17.71 -14.04 -13.88
CA ALA A 213 -17.66 -13.28 -15.12
C ALA A 213 -18.96 -13.36 -15.93
N GLU A 214 -19.69 -14.48 -15.84
CA GLU A 214 -20.90 -14.73 -16.64
C GLU A 214 -22.21 -14.29 -15.94
N ASP A 215 -22.18 -14.03 -14.64
CA ASP A 215 -23.35 -13.62 -13.86
C ASP A 215 -23.07 -12.30 -13.10
N GLU A 216 -23.49 -11.20 -13.73
CA GLU A 216 -23.33 -9.85 -13.17
C GLU A 216 -24.03 -9.70 -11.81
N ARG A 217 -25.21 -10.32 -11.64
CA ARG A 217 -25.96 -10.23 -10.39
C ARG A 217 -25.23 -10.95 -9.26
N ALA A 218 -24.70 -12.14 -9.52
CA ALA A 218 -23.87 -12.86 -8.56
C ALA A 218 -22.59 -12.08 -8.22
N MET A 219 -21.98 -11.41 -9.20
CA MET A 219 -20.82 -10.55 -8.99
C MET A 219 -21.13 -9.38 -8.06
N ILE A 220 -22.22 -8.64 -8.31
CA ILE A 220 -22.66 -7.51 -7.47
C ILE A 220 -22.91 -7.97 -6.03
N GLN A 221 -23.62 -9.09 -5.85
CA GLN A 221 -23.87 -9.66 -4.53
C GLN A 221 -22.57 -10.05 -3.81
N LYS A 222 -21.62 -10.64 -4.54
CA LYS A 222 -20.32 -11.02 -4.02
C LYS A 222 -19.49 -9.79 -3.62
N LEU A 223 -19.47 -8.74 -4.44
CA LEU A 223 -18.80 -7.48 -4.13
C LEU A 223 -19.40 -6.81 -2.91
N ALA A 224 -20.72 -6.72 -2.81
CA ALA A 224 -21.40 -6.16 -1.64
C ALA A 224 -21.00 -6.91 -0.36
N LYS A 225 -21.00 -8.25 -0.41
CA LYS A 225 -20.55 -9.10 0.71
C LYS A 225 -19.09 -8.86 1.08
N LEU A 226 -18.18 -8.82 0.10
CA LEU A 226 -16.74 -8.67 0.36
C LEU A 226 -16.38 -7.27 0.88
N THR A 227 -17.03 -6.23 0.35
CA THR A 227 -16.76 -4.82 0.68
C THR A 227 -17.55 -4.30 1.87
N GLY A 228 -18.63 -4.98 2.26
CA GLY A 228 -19.59 -4.47 3.25
C GLY A 228 -20.43 -3.29 2.75
N LEU A 229 -20.45 -3.03 1.44
CA LEU A 229 -21.28 -1.98 0.83
C LEU A 229 -22.71 -2.48 0.59
N LYS A 230 -23.67 -1.55 0.60
CA LYS A 230 -25.05 -1.83 0.19
C LYS A 230 -25.11 -2.10 -1.31
N LEU A 231 -25.99 -3.02 -1.73
CA LEU A 231 -26.16 -3.40 -3.15
C LEU A 231 -26.32 -2.18 -4.09
N PRO A 232 -27.21 -1.19 -3.80
CA PRO A 232 -27.37 -0.04 -4.70
C PRO A 232 -26.11 0.83 -4.83
N THR A 233 -25.25 0.82 -3.81
CA THR A 233 -23.96 1.52 -3.87
C THR A 233 -22.97 0.81 -4.80
N VAL A 234 -22.97 -0.53 -4.76
CA VAL A 234 -22.12 -1.35 -5.64
C VAL A 234 -22.57 -1.20 -7.09
N GLU A 235 -23.87 -1.29 -7.37
CA GLU A 235 -24.45 -1.10 -8.70
C GLU A 235 -24.03 0.24 -9.30
N ARG A 236 -24.28 1.35 -8.60
CA ARG A 236 -23.86 2.69 -9.03
C ARG A 236 -22.35 2.78 -9.30
N PHE A 237 -21.53 2.16 -8.47
CA PHE A 237 -20.07 2.16 -8.65
C PHE A 237 -19.65 1.38 -9.90
N LEU A 238 -20.31 0.27 -10.20
CA LEU A 238 -20.06 -0.46 -11.44
C LEU A 238 -20.57 0.32 -12.66
N ASP A 239 -21.68 1.04 -12.55
CA ASP A 239 -22.17 1.90 -13.63
C ASP A 239 -21.17 3.02 -13.95
N ASP A 240 -20.62 3.68 -12.93
CA ASP A 240 -19.55 4.67 -13.10
C ASP A 240 -18.31 4.05 -13.78
N TYR A 241 -17.90 2.85 -13.36
CA TYR A 241 -16.80 2.12 -14.01
C TYR A 241 -17.11 1.82 -15.49
N LYS A 242 -18.29 1.26 -15.78
CA LYS A 242 -18.74 0.90 -17.13
C LYS A 242 -18.79 2.12 -18.04
N GLN A 243 -19.32 3.24 -17.56
CA GLN A 243 -19.35 4.48 -18.34
C GLN A 243 -17.94 4.94 -18.71
N GLY A 244 -16.99 4.86 -17.78
CA GLY A 244 -15.57 5.14 -18.06
C GLY A 244 -14.96 4.17 -19.05
N TYR A 245 -15.26 2.88 -18.92
CA TYR A 245 -14.80 1.85 -19.85
C TYR A 245 -15.36 2.09 -21.26
N GLU A 246 -16.64 2.38 -21.42
CA GLU A 246 -17.25 2.53 -22.75
C GLU A 246 -16.83 3.83 -23.44
N SER A 247 -16.86 4.95 -22.72
CA SER A 247 -16.83 6.30 -23.31
C SER A 247 -15.74 7.23 -22.76
N GLY A 248 -14.97 6.78 -21.78
CA GLY A 248 -13.98 7.59 -21.08
C GLY A 248 -12.81 8.04 -21.94
N LYS A 249 -12.23 9.19 -21.61
CA LYS A 249 -11.05 9.76 -22.26
C LYS A 249 -9.99 10.05 -21.20
N LEU A 250 -8.78 9.51 -21.38
CA LEU A 250 -7.69 9.64 -20.41
C LEU A 250 -7.35 11.12 -20.13
N LYS A 251 -7.35 11.97 -21.16
CA LYS A 251 -7.21 13.44 -21.04
C LYS A 251 -8.09 14.09 -19.98
N SER A 252 -9.29 13.56 -19.73
CA SER A 252 -10.21 14.08 -18.72
C SER A 252 -9.73 13.90 -17.28
N PHE A 253 -8.72 13.05 -17.07
CA PHE A 253 -8.20 12.72 -15.75
C PHE A 253 -6.76 13.15 -15.54
N ILE A 254 -6.15 13.91 -16.46
CA ILE A 254 -4.73 14.29 -16.40
C ILE A 254 -4.55 15.76 -16.02
N GLY A 255 -3.46 16.05 -15.31
CA GLY A 255 -3.08 17.42 -14.96
C GLY A 255 -4.12 18.09 -14.08
N SER A 256 -4.38 19.38 -14.31
CA SER A 256 -5.38 20.13 -13.55
C SER A 256 -6.78 19.52 -13.62
N MET A 257 -7.15 18.93 -14.76
CA MET A 257 -8.46 18.27 -14.95
C MET A 257 -8.61 17.01 -14.10
N GLY A 258 -7.49 16.32 -13.83
CA GLY A 258 -7.44 15.12 -12.98
C GLY A 258 -7.46 15.38 -11.48
N LYS A 259 -7.37 16.65 -11.06
CA LYS A 259 -7.22 16.99 -9.65
C LYS A 259 -8.46 16.55 -8.87
N GLY A 260 -8.26 15.72 -7.85
CA GLY A 260 -9.33 15.20 -7.02
C GLY A 260 -10.10 14.02 -7.64
N ALA A 261 -9.73 13.54 -8.83
CA ALA A 261 -10.34 12.34 -9.42
C ALA A 261 -10.22 11.12 -8.48
N SER A 262 -9.12 11.00 -7.74
CA SER A 262 -8.89 9.92 -6.78
C SER A 262 -9.71 10.02 -5.48
N ALA A 263 -10.25 11.21 -5.18
CA ALA A 263 -11.03 11.50 -3.97
C ALA A 263 -12.54 11.35 -4.17
N SER A 264 -13.02 11.35 -5.43
CA SER A 264 -14.42 11.10 -5.77
C SER A 264 -14.61 9.68 -6.26
N SER A 265 -15.55 8.94 -5.66
CA SER A 265 -15.88 7.58 -6.08
C SER A 265 -16.22 7.46 -7.56
N SER A 266 -17.09 8.35 -8.07
CA SER A 266 -17.54 8.33 -9.47
C SER A 266 -16.40 8.65 -10.44
N ASN A 267 -15.66 9.73 -10.21
CA ASN A 267 -14.53 10.10 -11.08
C ASN A 267 -13.42 9.05 -11.04
N TYR A 268 -13.12 8.48 -9.87
CA TYR A 268 -12.12 7.44 -9.76
C TYR A 268 -12.51 6.19 -10.56
N LEU A 269 -13.76 5.72 -10.41
CA LEU A 269 -14.21 4.50 -11.08
C LEU A 269 -14.31 4.69 -12.59
N ARG A 270 -14.77 5.86 -13.06
CA ARG A 270 -14.71 6.23 -14.48
C ARG A 270 -13.27 6.27 -15.01
N MET A 271 -12.34 6.83 -14.23
CA MET A 271 -10.91 6.84 -14.57
C MET A 271 -10.38 5.41 -14.69
N MET A 272 -10.65 4.53 -13.72
CA MET A 272 -10.21 3.14 -13.77
C MET A 272 -10.79 2.38 -14.98
N GLY A 273 -12.07 2.57 -15.30
CA GLY A 273 -12.67 1.98 -16.51
C GLY A 273 -11.98 2.46 -17.79
N THR A 274 -11.68 3.76 -17.87
CA THR A 274 -10.96 4.35 -19.01
C THR A 274 -9.57 3.73 -19.19
N LEU A 275 -8.84 3.53 -18.08
CA LEU A 275 -7.50 2.94 -18.10
C LEU A 275 -7.54 1.47 -18.52
N ASP A 276 -8.51 0.71 -18.01
CA ASP A 276 -8.65 -0.72 -18.32
C ASP A 276 -8.96 -0.97 -19.79
N LYS A 277 -9.83 -0.16 -20.42
CA LYS A 277 -10.12 -0.29 -21.86
C LYS A 277 -8.87 -0.15 -22.69
N ALA A 278 -8.02 0.82 -22.38
CA ALA A 278 -6.83 1.10 -23.17
C ALA A 278 -5.68 0.11 -22.93
N GLN A 279 -5.72 -0.66 -21.84
CA GLN A 279 -4.75 -1.72 -21.54
C GLN A 279 -5.21 -3.10 -22.03
N ASN A 280 -6.48 -3.25 -22.40
CA ASN A 280 -7.07 -4.46 -22.97
C ASN A 280 -7.17 -4.42 -24.51
N VAL A 281 -6.59 -3.41 -25.16
CA VAL A 281 -6.43 -3.29 -26.63
C VAL A 281 -5.00 -3.65 -27.00
#